data_AF-A0A916GMM4-F1
#
_entry.id   AF-A0A916GMM4-F1
#
_cell.length_a   1.000
_cell.length_b   1.000
_cell.length_c   1.000
_cell.angle_alpha   90.00
_cell.angle_beta   90.00
_cell.angle_gamma   90.00
#
_symmetry.space_group_name_H-M   'P 1'
#
loop_
_entity.id
_entity.type
_entity.pdbx_description
1 polymer ?
#
loop_
_entity_poly.entity_id
_entity_poly.type
_entity_poly.pdbx_seq_one_letter_code
_entity_poly.pdbx_strand_id
1 'polypeptide(L)'
;MPVDRCICRDISFSDLKALAAQTGADFKELRTATNCATACSLCGPYIRKMLATGETDQPLMAPAELTRWIDQSEPCCTSKPMPIMRAKR
;
A
#
# COMPACT_ATOMS: atom_id res chain seq x y z
N MET A 1 8.58 -10.49 12.79
CA MET A 1 8.26 -9.06 12.88
C MET A 1 7.09 -8.79 11.93
N PRO A 2 5.88 -8.53 12.45
CA PRO A 2 4.76 -8.11 11.62
C PRO A 2 4.93 -6.65 11.17
N VAL A 3 4.23 -6.28 10.11
CA VAL A 3 4.08 -4.90 9.65
C VAL A 3 2.81 -4.34 10.30
N ASP A 4 3.00 -3.43 11.25
CA ASP A 4 1.92 -2.78 12.01
C ASP A 4 1.77 -1.28 11.72
N ARG A 5 2.69 -0.69 10.94
CA ARG A 5 2.75 0.76 10.73
C ARG A 5 3.36 1.18 9.40
N CYS A 6 3.06 2.42 9.01
CA CYS A 6 3.76 3.12 7.95
C CYS A 6 5.09 3.68 8.48
N ILE A 7 6.23 3.11 8.07
CA ILE A 7 7.56 3.54 8.53
C ILE A 7 7.92 4.98 8.15
N CYS A 8 7.39 5.50 7.02
CA CYS A 8 7.74 6.86 6.56
C CYS A 8 7.04 7.96 7.35
N ARG A 9 5.90 7.64 7.98
CA ARG A 9 5.08 8.61 8.73
C ARG A 9 4.91 8.25 10.20
N ASP A 10 5.44 7.08 10.61
CA ASP A 10 5.27 6.49 11.93
C ASP A 10 3.81 6.44 12.40
N ILE A 11 2.90 6.05 11.49
CA ILE A 11 1.47 5.92 11.77
C ILE A 11 1.12 4.44 11.83
N SER A 12 0.52 3.99 12.93
CA SER A 12 0.09 2.61 13.09
C SER A 12 -1.18 2.30 12.28
N PHE A 13 -1.33 1.06 11.84
CA PHE A 13 -2.54 0.58 11.18
C PHE A 13 -3.73 0.56 12.14
N SER A 14 -3.51 0.37 13.44
CA SER A 14 -4.55 0.52 14.46
C SER A 14 -5.12 1.93 14.50
N ASP A 15 -4.28 2.96 14.43
CA ASP A 15 -4.72 4.36 14.38
C ASP A 15 -5.46 4.66 13.06
N LEU A 16 -4.96 4.14 11.93
CA LEU A 16 -5.65 4.28 10.63
C LEU A 16 -7.01 3.61 10.64
N LYS A 17 -7.14 2.42 11.24
CA LYS A 17 -8.41 1.71 11.36
C LYS A 17 -9.38 2.46 12.28
N ALA A 18 -8.89 2.99 13.40
CA ALA A 18 -9.70 3.81 14.29
C ALA A 18 -10.18 5.09 13.58
N LEU A 19 -9.32 5.73 12.78
CA LEU A 19 -9.68 6.88 11.98
C LEU A 19 -10.75 6.51 10.94
N ALA A 20 -10.56 5.43 10.19
CA ALA A 20 -11.50 4.93 9.20
C ALA A 20 -12.88 4.62 9.81
N ALA A 21 -12.90 4.01 10.99
CA ALA A 21 -14.14 3.69 11.70
C ALA A 21 -14.88 4.94 12.20
N GLN A 22 -14.15 5.98 12.61
CA GLN A 22 -14.74 7.23 13.11
C GLN A 22 -15.29 8.11 11.99
N THR A 23 -14.62 8.18 10.85
CA THR A 23 -14.99 9.07 9.74
C THR A 23 -15.72 8.38 8.61
N GLY A 24 -15.73 7.04 8.58
CA GLY A 24 -16.16 6.26 7.41
C GLY A 24 -15.19 6.37 6.23
N ALA A 25 -13.96 6.83 6.46
CA ALA A 25 -13.02 7.15 5.39
C ALA A 25 -12.55 5.91 4.62
N ASP A 26 -12.54 6.03 3.29
CA ASP A 26 -11.96 5.04 2.40
C ASP A 26 -10.42 5.16 2.30
N PHE A 27 -9.78 4.27 1.53
CA PHE A 27 -8.33 4.29 1.33
C PHE A 27 -7.81 5.64 0.78
N LYS A 28 -8.56 6.28 -0.12
CA LYS A 28 -8.15 7.54 -0.77
C LYS A 28 -8.28 8.71 0.21
N GLU A 29 -9.32 8.71 1.02
CA GLU A 29 -9.53 9.70 2.07
C GLU A 29 -8.49 9.56 3.19
N LEU A 30 -8.21 8.32 3.64
CA LEU A 30 -7.13 8.05 4.60
C LEU A 30 -5.76 8.47 4.06
N ARG A 31 -5.49 8.19 2.78
CA ARG A 31 -4.26 8.63 2.09
C ARG A 31 -4.15 10.14 2.06
N THR A 32 -5.25 10.85 1.81
CA THR A 32 -5.29 12.32 1.79
C THR A 32 -5.10 12.92 3.19
N ALA A 33 -5.76 12.33 4.19
CA ALA A 33 -5.69 12.80 5.58
C ALA A 33 -4.33 12.56 6.24
N THR A 34 -3.70 11.41 5.96
CA THR A 34 -2.48 10.97 6.68
C THR A 34 -1.21 11.06 5.85
N ASN A 35 -1.32 11.31 4.54
CA ASN A 35 -0.24 11.19 3.57
C ASN A 35 0.44 9.80 3.57
N CYS A 36 -0.19 8.75 4.11
CA CYS A 36 0.29 7.38 3.96
C CYS A 36 0.21 6.93 2.49
N ALA A 37 1.10 6.02 2.06
CA ALA A 37 1.18 5.55 0.68
C ALA A 37 1.41 6.66 -0.38
N THR A 38 2.00 7.80 0.01
CA THR A 38 2.40 8.88 -0.93
C THR A 38 3.90 8.94 -1.17
N ALA A 39 4.73 8.66 -0.16
CA ALA A 39 6.19 8.74 -0.24
C ALA A 39 6.82 7.45 -0.79
N CYS A 40 6.80 6.36 -0.02
CA CYS A 40 7.37 5.08 -0.42
C CYS A 40 6.38 4.12 -1.09
N SER A 41 5.07 4.42 -1.00
CA SER A 41 3.93 3.58 -1.42
C SER A 41 3.85 2.13 -0.87
N LEU A 42 4.84 1.66 -0.08
CA LEU A 42 4.93 0.29 0.42
C LEU A 42 3.80 -0.12 1.39
N CYS A 43 3.28 0.82 2.18
CA CYS A 43 2.19 0.54 3.12
C CYS A 43 0.81 0.47 2.45
N GLY A 44 0.67 0.92 1.19
CA GLY A 44 -0.58 0.91 0.43
C GLY A 44 -1.31 -0.46 0.42
N PRO A 45 -0.65 -1.56 0.01
CA PRO A 45 -1.28 -2.89 0.00
C PRO A 45 -1.69 -3.37 1.40
N TYR A 46 -0.90 -3.06 2.42
CA TYR A 46 -1.21 -3.41 3.82
C TYR A 46 -2.44 -2.66 4.33
N ILE A 47 -2.55 -1.36 4.05
CA ILE A 47 -3.72 -0.54 4.42
C ILE A 47 -4.97 -1.05 3.70
N ARG A 48 -4.87 -1.43 2.42
CA ARG A 48 -5.99 -2.02 1.68
C ARG A 48 -6.44 -3.35 2.27
N LYS A 49 -5.48 -4.23 2.59
CA LYS A 49 -5.77 -5.49 3.27
C LYS A 49 -6.39 -5.23 4.64
N MET A 50 -5.90 -4.25 5.41
CA MET A 50 -6.45 -3.84 6.70
C MET A 50 -7.90 -3.37 6.57
N LEU A 51 -8.24 -2.58 5.55
CA LEU A 51 -9.62 -2.15 5.31
C LEU A 51 -10.55 -3.32 4.92
N ALA A 52 -10.04 -4.30 4.18
CA ALA A 52 -10.81 -5.46 3.75
C ALA A 52 -10.98 -6.53 4.83
N THR A 53 -9.95 -6.78 5.64
CA THR A 53 -9.89 -7.88 6.63
C THR A 53 -10.09 -7.39 8.06
N GLY A 54 -9.81 -6.12 8.33
CA GLY A 54 -9.75 -5.56 9.67
C GLY A 54 -8.45 -5.85 10.43
N GLU A 55 -7.50 -6.60 9.87
CA GLU A 55 -6.24 -6.93 10.55
C GLU A 55 -5.26 -5.74 10.54
N THR A 56 -4.75 -5.37 11.71
CA THR A 56 -3.83 -4.23 11.90
C THR A 56 -2.38 -4.66 12.15
N ASP A 57 -2.12 -5.94 12.39
CA ASP A 57 -0.81 -6.54 12.31
C ASP A 57 -0.82 -7.56 11.18
N GLN A 58 0.10 -7.41 10.22
CA GLN A 58 0.15 -8.31 9.07
C GLN A 58 1.55 -8.89 8.93
N PRO A 59 1.70 -10.19 8.66
CA PRO A 59 3.00 -10.75 8.31
C PRO A 59 3.52 -10.07 7.04
N LEU A 60 4.84 -10.10 6.83
CA LEU A 60 5.44 -9.67 5.56
C LEU A 60 4.76 -10.43 4.42
N MET A 61 4.05 -9.70 3.56
CA MET A 61 3.33 -10.32 2.45
C MET A 61 4.32 -10.99 1.51
N ALA A 62 4.00 -12.21 1.08
CA ALA A 62 4.71 -12.86 0.00
C ALA A 62 4.47 -12.10 -1.33
N PRO A 63 5.40 -12.13 -2.29
CA PRO A 63 5.24 -11.42 -3.57
C PRO A 63 3.93 -11.74 -4.30
N ALA A 64 3.49 -13.00 -4.26
CA ALA A 64 2.24 -13.42 -4.89
C ALA A 64 0.98 -12.85 -4.20
N GLU A 65 1.02 -12.65 -2.88
CA GLU A 65 -0.06 -11.99 -2.14
C GLU A 65 -0.05 -10.49 -2.43
N LEU A 66 1.15 -9.89 -2.43
CA LEU A 66 1.36 -8.49 -2.71
C LEU A 66 0.78 -8.07 -4.07
N THR A 67 0.96 -8.88 -5.12
CA THR A 67 0.37 -8.63 -6.45
C THR A 67 -1.15 -8.43 -6.40
N ARG A 68 -1.87 -9.14 -5.51
CA ARG A 68 -3.33 -9.01 -5.37
C ARG A 68 -3.76 -7.63 -4.86
N TRP A 69 -2.90 -7.00 -4.07
CA TRP A 69 -3.18 -5.72 -3.42
C TRP A 69 -2.54 -4.51 -4.13
N ILE A 70 -1.49 -4.76 -4.94
CA ILE A 70 -0.81 -3.76 -5.78
C ILE A 70 -1.63 -3.40 -7.05
N ASP A 71 -2.57 -4.24 -7.47
CA ASP A 71 -3.22 -4.12 -8.79
C ASP A 71 -4.23 -2.95 -8.94
N GLN A 72 -4.74 -2.34 -7.85
CA GLN A 72 -5.86 -1.38 -7.95
C GLN A 72 -5.52 0.12 -7.85
N SER A 73 -4.30 0.59 -8.16
CA SER A 73 -4.04 2.05 -8.11
C SER A 73 -3.14 2.69 -9.14
N GLU A 74 -2.64 1.99 -10.16
CA GLU A 74 -2.05 2.65 -11.33
C GLU A 74 -2.34 1.87 -12.62
N PRO A 75 -3.13 2.39 -13.58
CA PRO A 75 -2.79 2.19 -14.97
C PRO A 75 -1.39 2.74 -15.17
N CYS A 76 -0.56 1.89 -15.73
CA CYS A 76 0.86 2.06 -15.81
C CYS A 76 1.24 3.04 -16.92
N CYS A 77 1.21 4.35 -16.66
CA CYS A 77 1.80 5.34 -17.58
C CYS A 77 3.33 5.48 -17.44
N THR A 78 3.99 4.72 -16.55
CA THR A 78 5.46 4.58 -16.51
C THR A 78 5.96 3.19 -16.90
N SER A 79 5.05 2.27 -17.22
CA SER A 79 5.34 0.98 -17.84
C SER A 79 5.52 1.13 -19.35
N LYS A 80 6.54 1.89 -19.74
CA LYS A 80 7.20 1.58 -21.00
C LYS A 80 7.94 0.26 -20.77
N PRO A 81 7.81 -0.76 -21.63
CA PRO A 81 8.69 -1.91 -21.52
C PRO A 81 10.12 -1.40 -21.62
N MET A 82 10.97 -1.73 -20.64
CA MET A 82 12.41 -1.59 -20.80
C MET A 82 12.78 -2.23 -22.15
N PRO A 83 13.32 -1.51 -23.12
CA PRO A 83 13.87 -2.16 -24.29
C PRO A 83 15.04 -2.99 -23.78
N ILE A 84 14.94 -4.30 -23.91
CA ILE A 84 16.08 -5.21 -23.81
C ILE A 84 17.15 -4.73 -24.80
N MET A 85 18.14 -3.97 -24.32
CA MET A 85 19.32 -3.63 -25.11
C MET A 85 20.09 -4.91 -25.43
N ARG A 86 19.74 -5.55 -26.55
CA ARG A 86 20.61 -6.48 -27.25
C ARG A 86 21.44 -5.68 -28.25
N ALA A 87 22.55 -5.13 -27.80
CA ALA A 87 23.64 -4.72 -28.69
C ALA A 87 24.30 -6.00 -29.23
N LYS A 88 23.90 -6.43 -30.44
CA LYS A 88 24.61 -7.47 -31.20
C LYS A 88 25.06 -6.89 -32.53
N ARG A 89 26.37 -6.66 -32.59
CA ARG A 89 27.26 -6.50 -33.74
C ARG A 89 27.08 -5.28 -34.62
#